data_AF-A0A960L9F2-F1
#
_entry.id   AF-A0A960L9F2-F1
#
_cell.length_a   1.000
_cell.length_b   1.000
_cell.length_c   1.000
_cell.angle_alpha   90.00
_cell.angle_beta   90.00
_cell.angle_gamma   90.00
#
_symmetry.space_group_name_H-M   'P 1'
#
loop_
_entity.id
_entity.type
_entity.pdbx_description
1 polymer ?
#
loop_
_entity_poly.entity_id
_entity_poly.type
_entity_poly.pdbx_seq_one_letter_code
_entity_poly.pdbx_strand_id
1 'polypeptide(L)'
;TLFLDEITEMPIELQVRLLRVLETGHLLRVGASEEIAVDVRVIAATNRNPEEALAEGLLREDLYYRLQVFPIHLPPLREREGDVEHLALHFVAELNRQHGQRIRVASEALEYLAEQSWPGNVRELRNTIERAYILADRKITVDRLPQDLPEVAPATPGPPIHLSVGQSLAEAEKRVILATLDELGGNKRETARILGISPKTLYNRLSEYRSEDGASA
;
A
#
# COMPACT_ATOMS: atom_id res chain seq x y z
N THR A 1 22.34 8.92 15.32
CA THR A 1 21.18 8.95 14.40
C THR A 1 20.04 8.20 15.04
N LEU A 2 18.84 8.77 15.01
CA LEU A 2 17.60 8.16 15.49
C LEU A 2 16.70 7.87 14.28
N PHE A 3 16.22 6.63 14.17
CA PHE A 3 15.21 6.25 13.19
C PHE A 3 13.87 6.02 13.91
N LEU A 4 12.83 6.69 13.42
CA LEU A 4 11.46 6.59 13.92
C LEU A 4 10.62 5.94 12.84
N ASP A 5 10.23 4.69 13.07
CA ASP A 5 9.30 3.99 12.18
C ASP A 5 7.85 4.31 12.58
N GLU A 6 6.96 4.36 11.59
CA GLU A 6 5.52 4.60 11.77
C GLU A 6 5.18 5.82 12.66
N ILE A 7 5.72 7.00 12.32
CA ILE A 7 5.55 8.23 13.13
C ILE A 7 4.09 8.62 13.37
N THR A 8 3.17 8.22 12.50
CA THR A 8 1.73 8.49 12.62
C THR A 8 1.03 7.64 13.67
N GLU A 9 1.65 6.54 14.13
CA GLU A 9 1.14 5.73 15.24
C GLU A 9 1.60 6.27 16.61
N MET A 10 2.47 7.28 16.61
CA MET A 10 2.93 7.93 17.84
C MET A 10 1.79 8.74 18.46
N PRO A 11 1.46 8.55 19.76
CA PRO A 11 0.51 9.39 20.47
C PRO A 11 0.84 10.88 20.35
N ILE A 12 -0.18 11.72 20.17
CA ILE A 12 -0.04 13.16 19.94
C ILE A 12 0.74 13.87 21.07
N GLU A 13 0.62 13.39 22.31
CA GLU A 13 1.35 13.94 23.46
C GLU A 13 2.87 13.69 23.36
N LEU A 14 3.27 12.58 22.74
CA LEU A 14 4.68 12.26 22.49
C LEU A 14 5.23 13.05 21.31
N GLN A 15 4.40 13.34 20.31
CA GLN A 15 4.78 14.20 19.18
C GLN A 15 5.20 15.60 19.65
N VAL A 16 4.53 16.17 20.66
CA VAL A 16 4.93 17.45 21.28
C VAL A 16 6.32 17.39 21.90
N ARG A 17 6.62 16.28 22.60
CA ARG A 17 7.93 16.10 23.24
C ARG A 17 9.02 15.93 22.19
N LEU A 18 8.74 15.18 21.13
CA LEU A 18 9.65 15.03 20.01
C LEU A 18 9.93 16.36 19.33
N LEU A 19 8.90 17.16 19.04
CA LEU A 19 9.04 18.49 18.46
C LEU A 19 9.97 19.36 19.31
N ARG A 20 9.77 19.41 20.63
CA ARG A 20 10.65 20.15 21.55
C ARG A 20 12.11 19.71 21.41
N VAL A 21 12.39 18.41 21.37
CA VAL A 21 13.76 17.89 21.19
C VAL A 21 14.33 18.30 19.84
N LEU A 22 13.54 18.26 18.77
CA LEU A 22 13.96 18.67 17.41
C LEU A 22 14.22 20.18 17.27
N GLU A 23 13.59 21.00 18.11
CA GLU A 23 13.77 22.45 18.12
C GLU A 23 14.91 22.89 19.03
N THR A 24 14.96 22.35 20.25
CA THR A 24 15.92 22.80 21.27
C THR A 24 17.22 22.01 21.27
N GLY A 25 17.22 20.77 20.76
CA GLY A 25 18.33 19.84 20.93
C GLY A 25 18.53 19.39 22.38
N HIS A 26 17.51 19.52 23.24
CA HIS A 26 17.58 19.14 24.65
C HIS A 26 16.43 18.19 25.01
N LEU A 27 16.73 17.18 25.83
CA LEU A 27 15.74 16.24 26.35
C LEU A 27 15.77 16.15 27.87
N LEU A 28 14.65 15.73 28.45
CA LEU A 28 14.50 15.49 29.89
C LEU A 28 14.24 14.01 30.12
N ARG A 29 15.00 13.38 31.03
CA ARG A 29 14.69 12.01 31.47
C ARG A 29 13.41 12.00 32.30
N VAL A 30 12.67 10.90 32.24
CA VAL A 30 11.47 10.72 33.06
C VAL A 30 11.84 10.84 34.54
N GLY A 31 11.21 11.79 35.25
CA GLY A 31 11.47 12.06 36.67
C GLY A 31 12.73 12.88 36.96
N ALA A 32 13.51 13.28 35.95
CA ALA A 32 14.63 14.19 36.13
C ALA A 32 14.19 15.64 35.94
N SER A 33 14.91 16.58 36.56
CA SER A 33 14.76 18.02 36.37
C SER A 33 15.87 18.62 35.50
N GLU A 34 16.92 17.86 35.21
CA GLU A 34 18.08 18.30 34.44
C GLU A 34 17.93 17.97 32.96
N GLU A 35 18.04 19.00 32.11
CA GLU A 35 18.04 18.86 30.66
C GLU A 35 19.39 18.32 30.16
N ILE A 36 19.33 17.47 29.13
CA ILE A 36 20.49 16.87 28.49
C ILE A 36 20.53 17.35 27.05
N ALA A 37 21.61 18.04 26.68
CA ALA A 37 21.88 18.42 25.30
C ALA A 37 22.21 17.19 24.45
N VAL A 38 21.59 17.11 23.28
CA VAL A 38 21.78 16.01 22.32
C VAL A 38 21.94 16.57 20.90
N ASP A 39 22.88 15.97 20.17
CA ASP A 39 23.04 16.20 18.74
C ASP A 39 22.70 14.90 18.00
N VAL A 40 21.52 14.88 17.37
CA VAL A 40 20.97 13.68 16.75
C VAL A 40 20.36 14.01 15.40
N ARG A 41 20.88 13.36 14.35
CA ARG A 41 20.19 13.24 13.07
C ARG A 41 18.96 12.35 13.21
N VAL A 42 17.78 12.87 12.88
CA VAL A 42 16.51 12.13 12.90
C VAL A 42 16.10 11.74 11.48
N ILE A 43 15.63 10.50 11.33
CA ILE A 43 15.00 9.97 10.12
C ILE A 43 13.66 9.39 10.56
N ALA A 44 12.56 9.79 9.92
CA ALA A 44 11.22 9.29 10.22
C ALA A 44 10.63 8.60 8.98
N ALA A 45 9.82 7.57 9.22
CA ALA A 45 9.07 6.86 8.20
C ALA A 45 7.59 6.77 8.59
N THR A 46 6.73 6.68 7.56
CA THR A 46 5.29 6.45 7.70
C THR A 46 4.82 5.64 6.50
N ASN A 47 3.84 4.77 6.72
CA ASN A 47 3.10 4.05 5.68
C ASN A 47 1.78 4.73 5.31
N ARG A 48 1.35 5.76 6.07
CA ARG A 48 0.15 6.56 5.80
C ARG A 48 0.50 7.79 4.96
N ASN A 49 -0.46 8.24 4.16
CA ASN A 49 -0.35 9.53 3.49
C ASN A 49 -0.25 10.65 4.56
N PRO A 50 0.80 11.49 4.55
CA PRO A 50 0.93 12.55 5.55
C PRO A 50 -0.23 13.55 5.54
N GLU A 51 -0.79 13.88 4.38
CA GLU A 51 -1.91 14.84 4.28
C GLU A 51 -3.18 14.30 4.95
N GLU A 52 -3.47 13.01 4.75
CA GLU A 52 -4.58 12.32 5.42
C GLU A 52 -4.33 12.25 6.93
N ALA A 53 -3.11 11.92 7.35
CA ALA A 53 -2.75 11.84 8.77
C ALA A 53 -2.87 13.20 9.50
N LEU A 54 -2.58 14.31 8.80
CA LEU A 54 -2.81 15.66 9.30
C LEU A 54 -4.32 15.96 9.43
N ALA A 55 -5.10 15.63 8.41
CA ALA A 55 -6.56 15.85 8.40
C ALA A 55 -7.30 15.04 9.47
N GLU A 56 -6.83 13.82 9.76
CA GLU A 56 -7.38 12.94 10.80
C GLU A 56 -6.88 13.29 12.21
N GLY A 57 -5.94 14.24 12.35
CA GLY A 57 -5.36 14.63 13.64
C GLY A 57 -4.44 13.55 14.25
N LEU A 58 -3.93 12.63 13.43
CA LEU A 58 -2.96 11.60 13.82
C LEU A 58 -1.52 12.11 13.79
N LEU A 59 -1.27 13.15 13.01
CA LEU A 59 0.01 13.82 12.93
C LEU A 59 -0.20 15.31 13.20
N ARG A 60 0.67 15.92 14.00
CA ARG A 60 0.67 17.38 14.17
C ARG A 60 1.35 18.07 13.00
N GLU A 61 0.76 19.17 12.55
CA GLU A 61 1.27 19.99 11.46
C GLU A 61 2.67 20.58 11.76
N ASP A 62 2.88 21.06 12.99
CA ASP A 62 4.17 21.61 13.44
C ASP A 62 5.30 20.57 13.40
N LEU A 63 5.05 19.36 13.88
CA LEU A 63 5.99 18.25 13.80
C LEU A 63 6.23 17.80 12.35
N TYR A 64 5.17 17.73 11.55
CA TYR A 64 5.29 17.32 10.15
C TYR A 64 6.24 18.22 9.36
N TYR A 65 6.05 19.54 9.41
CA TYR A 65 6.95 20.47 8.71
C TYR A 65 8.38 20.44 9.24
N ARG A 66 8.58 20.11 10.52
CA ARG A 66 9.92 19.94 11.08
C ARG A 66 10.62 18.66 10.58
N LEU A 67 9.86 17.62 10.25
CA LEU A 67 10.37 16.36 9.71
C LEU A 67 10.48 16.35 8.18
N GLN A 68 9.59 17.05 7.47
CA GLN A 68 9.49 17.09 6.00
C GLN A 68 10.57 17.98 5.35
N VAL A 69 11.80 17.94 5.85
CA VAL A 69 12.93 18.71 5.27
C VAL A 69 13.42 18.07 3.97
N PHE A 70 13.49 16.74 3.94
CA PHE A 70 13.94 15.98 2.77
C PHE A 70 13.09 14.71 2.62
N PRO A 71 11.91 14.80 1.97
CA PRO A 71 11.04 13.65 1.80
C PRO A 71 11.64 12.66 0.80
N ILE A 72 11.65 11.38 1.17
CA ILE A 72 12.02 10.27 0.28
C ILE A 72 10.77 9.43 0.07
N HIS A 73 10.24 9.46 -1.15
CA HIS A 73 9.15 8.57 -1.52
C HIS A 73 9.73 7.19 -1.86
N LEU A 74 9.26 6.16 -1.15
CA LEU A 74 9.66 4.78 -1.41
C LEU A 74 8.56 4.10 -2.24
N PRO A 75 8.78 3.88 -3.55
CA PRO A 75 7.77 3.27 -4.39
C PRO A 75 7.53 1.80 -3.99
N PRO A 76 6.30 1.30 -4.13
CA PRO A 76 5.97 -0.11 -3.92
C PRO A 76 6.71 -0.99 -4.93
N LEU A 77 6.83 -2.28 -4.62
CA LEU A 77 7.62 -3.22 -5.43
C LEU A 77 7.10 -3.33 -6.89
N ARG A 78 5.79 -3.22 -7.09
CA ARG A 78 5.15 -3.23 -8.42
C ARG A 78 5.57 -2.10 -9.35
N GLU A 79 6.08 -0.99 -8.81
CA GLU A 79 6.57 0.15 -9.61
C GLU A 79 8.08 0.05 -9.88
N ARG A 80 8.71 -1.05 -9.45
CA ARG A 80 10.16 -1.28 -9.52
C ARG A 80 10.45 -2.48 -10.43
N GLU A 81 10.34 -2.24 -11.74
CA GLU A 81 10.58 -3.28 -12.75
C GLU A 81 11.96 -3.94 -12.59
N GLY A 82 12.01 -5.27 -12.65
CA GLY A 82 13.24 -6.06 -12.52
C GLY A 82 13.75 -6.28 -11.09
N ASP A 83 13.25 -5.53 -10.09
CA ASP A 83 13.69 -5.71 -8.69
C ASP A 83 13.18 -7.02 -8.08
N VAL A 84 12.01 -7.50 -8.52
CA VAL A 84 11.40 -8.75 -8.03
C VAL A 84 12.35 -9.94 -8.21
N GLU A 85 12.91 -10.11 -9.41
CA GLU A 85 13.83 -11.20 -9.71
C GLU A 85 15.12 -11.11 -8.88
N HIS A 86 15.71 -9.90 -8.81
CA HIS A 86 16.93 -9.65 -8.06
C HIS A 86 16.73 -9.91 -6.56
N LEU A 87 15.61 -9.45 -6.00
CA LEU A 87 15.26 -9.67 -4.59
C LEU A 87 14.96 -11.15 -4.31
N ALA A 88 14.24 -11.84 -5.19
CA ALA A 88 13.97 -13.27 -5.05
C ALA A 88 15.27 -14.08 -4.98
N LEU A 89 16.20 -13.82 -5.91
CA LEU A 89 17.52 -14.45 -5.92
C LEU A 89 18.33 -14.10 -4.66
N HIS A 90 18.25 -12.84 -4.21
CA HIS A 90 18.90 -12.40 -2.99
C HIS A 90 18.41 -13.16 -1.75
N PHE A 91 17.09 -13.28 -1.57
CA PHE A 91 16.50 -13.99 -0.43
C PHE A 91 16.83 -15.48 -0.45
N VAL A 92 16.79 -16.14 -1.60
CA VAL A 92 17.21 -17.55 -1.70
C VAL A 92 18.70 -17.72 -1.38
N ALA A 93 19.55 -16.80 -1.82
CA ALA A 93 20.96 -16.81 -1.45
C ALA A 93 21.17 -16.59 0.06
N GLU A 94 20.36 -15.74 0.69
CA GLU A 94 20.37 -15.54 2.14
C GLU A 94 19.96 -16.81 2.91
N LEU A 95 18.85 -17.44 2.51
CA LEU A 95 18.35 -18.67 3.13
C LEU A 95 19.31 -19.85 2.95
N ASN A 96 19.93 -19.98 1.78
CA ASN A 96 20.98 -20.98 1.54
C ASN A 96 22.16 -20.82 2.50
N ARG A 97 22.60 -19.57 2.77
CA ARG A 97 23.66 -19.30 3.75
C ARG A 97 23.21 -19.63 5.17
N GLN A 98 21.98 -19.28 5.53
CA GLN A 98 21.44 -19.52 6.88
C GLN A 98 21.26 -21.01 7.18
N HIS A 99 20.79 -21.80 6.21
CA HIS A 99 20.46 -23.21 6.40
C HIS A 99 21.52 -24.19 5.86
N GLY A 100 22.62 -23.67 5.28
CA GLY A 100 23.69 -24.49 4.73
C GLY A 100 23.28 -25.33 3.50
N GLN A 101 22.26 -24.89 2.76
CA GLN A 101 21.75 -25.60 1.57
C GLN A 101 22.17 -24.90 0.27
N ARG A 102 21.74 -25.46 -0.87
CA ARG A 102 22.02 -24.96 -2.22
C ARG A 102 20.78 -25.06 -3.13
N ILE A 103 19.66 -24.55 -2.62
CA ILE A 103 18.41 -24.45 -3.38
C ILE A 103 18.58 -23.38 -4.47
N ARG A 104 18.14 -23.70 -5.69
CA ARG A 104 18.10 -22.78 -6.83
C ARG A 104 16.67 -22.33 -7.12
N VAL A 105 16.49 -21.26 -7.88
CA VAL A 105 15.19 -20.85 -8.41
C VAL A 105 15.11 -21.21 -9.89
N ALA A 106 13.98 -21.74 -10.34
CA ALA A 106 13.69 -21.97 -11.75
C ALA A 106 13.46 -20.64 -12.48
N SER A 107 13.86 -20.53 -13.75
CA SER A 107 13.60 -19.33 -14.55
C SER A 107 12.10 -19.07 -14.66
N GLU A 108 11.32 -20.12 -14.87
CA GLU A 108 9.85 -20.07 -14.96
C GLU A 108 9.22 -19.60 -13.64
N ALA A 109 9.86 -19.90 -12.50
CA ALA A 109 9.41 -19.42 -11.20
C ALA A 109 9.75 -17.93 -10.99
N LEU A 110 10.86 -17.43 -11.53
CA LEU A 110 11.19 -16.01 -11.50
C LEU A 110 10.25 -15.20 -12.38
N GLU A 111 9.97 -15.68 -13.59
CA GLU A 111 8.99 -15.08 -14.53
C GLU A 111 7.62 -15.00 -13.86
N TYR A 112 7.14 -16.10 -13.27
CA TYR A 112 5.87 -16.12 -12.55
C TYR A 112 5.82 -15.09 -11.42
N LEU A 113 6.90 -14.94 -10.63
CA LEU A 113 6.96 -13.94 -9.56
C LEU A 113 6.98 -12.51 -10.11
N ALA A 114 7.66 -12.27 -11.24
CA ALA A 114 7.77 -10.96 -11.87
C ALA A 114 6.43 -10.46 -12.43
N GLU A 115 5.56 -11.36 -12.87
CA GLU A 115 4.22 -11.04 -13.38
C GLU A 115 3.22 -10.66 -12.26
N GLN A 116 3.55 -10.89 -10.99
CA GLN A 116 2.65 -10.59 -9.88
C GLN A 116 2.70 -9.11 -9.49
N SER A 117 1.56 -8.57 -9.07
CA SER A 117 1.38 -7.15 -8.74
C SER A 117 1.87 -6.75 -7.35
N TRP A 118 2.45 -7.67 -6.56
CA TRP A 118 3.01 -7.49 -5.21
C TRP A 118 2.41 -6.29 -4.45
N PRO A 119 1.14 -6.41 -4.03
CA PRO A 119 0.40 -5.28 -3.46
C PRO A 119 1.04 -4.81 -2.15
N GLY A 120 1.56 -5.74 -1.35
CA GLY A 120 2.43 -5.44 -0.23
C GLY A 120 3.91 -5.45 -0.64
N ASN A 121 4.68 -4.67 0.13
CA ASN A 121 6.10 -4.44 -0.07
C ASN A 121 6.92 -5.74 -0.19
N VAL A 122 8.23 -5.58 -0.30
CA VAL A 122 9.28 -6.63 -0.27
C VAL A 122 9.07 -7.76 0.77
N ARG A 123 8.36 -7.51 1.88
CA ARG A 123 8.01 -8.54 2.88
C ARG A 123 7.15 -9.68 2.30
N GLU A 124 6.18 -9.38 1.44
CA GLU A 124 5.33 -10.41 0.82
C GLU A 124 6.13 -11.34 -0.10
N LEU A 125 7.03 -10.74 -0.90
CA LEU A 125 7.97 -11.50 -1.72
C LEU A 125 8.87 -12.38 -0.84
N ARG A 126 9.46 -11.83 0.23
CA ARG A 126 10.31 -12.58 1.14
C ARG A 126 9.58 -13.78 1.77
N ASN A 127 8.37 -13.57 2.29
CA ASN A 127 7.57 -14.64 2.89
C ASN A 127 7.21 -15.73 1.87
N THR A 128 6.86 -15.33 0.64
CA THR A 128 6.57 -16.25 -0.45
C THR A 128 7.78 -17.10 -0.80
N ILE A 129 8.95 -16.48 -0.92
CA ILE A 129 10.22 -17.17 -1.18
C ILE A 129 10.59 -18.10 -0.02
N GLU A 130 10.46 -17.66 1.24
CA GLU A 130 10.72 -18.48 2.42
C GLU A 130 9.84 -19.74 2.44
N ARG A 131 8.53 -19.59 2.19
CA ARG A 131 7.61 -20.73 2.11
C ARG A 131 7.99 -21.68 0.98
N ALA A 132 8.29 -21.17 -0.20
CA ALA A 132 8.68 -21.98 -1.35
C ALA A 132 10.01 -22.70 -1.11
N TYR A 133 10.96 -22.04 -0.43
CA TYR A 133 12.24 -22.60 -0.04
C TYR A 133 12.08 -23.78 0.93
N ILE A 134 11.20 -23.67 1.93
CA ILE A 134 10.91 -24.76 2.88
C ILE A 134 10.32 -25.98 2.17
N LEU A 135 9.49 -25.75 1.14
CA LEU A 135 8.83 -26.81 0.38
C LEU A 135 9.69 -27.39 -0.75
N ALA A 136 10.80 -26.76 -1.08
CA ALA A 136 11.67 -27.14 -2.19
C ALA A 136 12.77 -28.08 -1.72
N ASP A 137 13.05 -29.14 -2.49
CA ASP A 137 14.18 -30.03 -2.21
C ASP A 137 15.51 -29.41 -2.64
N ARG A 138 15.62 -29.04 -3.92
CA ARG A 138 16.84 -28.49 -4.54
C ARG A 138 16.57 -27.31 -5.47
N LYS A 139 15.33 -27.15 -5.90
CA LYS A 139 14.92 -26.13 -6.87
C LYS A 139 13.51 -25.65 -6.53
N ILE A 140 13.33 -24.34 -6.42
CA ILE A 140 12.02 -23.70 -6.33
C ILE A 140 11.46 -23.62 -7.75
N THR A 141 10.35 -24.29 -7.96
CA THR A 141 9.58 -24.34 -9.21
C THR A 141 8.21 -23.69 -8.98
N VAL A 142 7.49 -23.38 -10.06
CA VAL A 142 6.20 -22.66 -10.01
C VAL A 142 5.17 -23.37 -9.11
N ASP A 143 5.15 -24.70 -9.11
CA ASP A 143 4.26 -25.52 -8.26
C ASP A 143 4.53 -25.39 -6.75
N ARG A 144 5.67 -24.82 -6.37
CA ARG A 144 6.06 -24.58 -4.97
C ARG A 144 5.78 -23.16 -4.51
N LEU A 145 5.42 -22.28 -5.44
CA LEU A 145 4.95 -20.93 -5.13
C LEU A 145 3.46 -20.99 -4.77
N PRO A 146 2.99 -20.15 -3.82
CA PRO A 146 1.57 -20.00 -3.55
C PRO A 146 0.82 -19.64 -4.83
N GLN A 147 -0.22 -20.41 -5.15
CA GLN A 147 -1.09 -20.13 -6.29
C GLN A 147 -2.11 -19.01 -5.97
N ASP A 148 -2.33 -18.76 -4.67
CA ASP A 148 -3.22 -17.71 -4.16
C ASP A 148 -2.42 -16.46 -3.74
N LEU A 149 -1.38 -16.08 -4.50
CA LEU A 149 -0.87 -14.72 -4.37
C LEU A 149 -2.04 -13.78 -4.69
N PRO A 150 -2.25 -12.68 -3.95
CA PRO A 150 -3.33 -11.76 -4.23
C PRO A 150 -3.16 -11.22 -5.64
N GLU A 151 -3.81 -11.88 -6.60
CA GLU A 151 -4.09 -11.34 -7.91
C GLU A 151 -4.97 -10.12 -7.65
N VAL A 152 -4.34 -8.95 -7.58
CA VAL A 152 -4.96 -7.83 -8.30
C VAL A 152 -4.78 -8.22 -9.75
N ALA A 153 -5.70 -9.04 -10.26
CA ALA A 153 -5.86 -9.20 -11.68
C ALA A 153 -5.79 -7.79 -12.26
N PRO A 154 -4.95 -7.50 -13.27
CA PRO A 154 -5.15 -6.30 -14.03
C PRO A 154 -6.62 -6.36 -14.43
N ALA A 155 -7.43 -5.44 -13.93
CA ALA A 155 -8.76 -5.27 -14.45
C ALA A 155 -8.51 -5.02 -15.93
N THR A 156 -8.75 -6.03 -16.76
CA THR A 156 -8.75 -5.87 -18.22
C THR A 156 -9.59 -4.62 -18.42
N PRO A 157 -9.02 -3.51 -18.92
CA PRO A 157 -9.79 -2.29 -19.02
C PRO A 157 -11.00 -2.63 -19.87
N GLY A 158 -12.18 -2.57 -19.26
CA GLY A 158 -13.42 -2.67 -19.99
C GLY A 158 -13.41 -1.64 -21.12
N PRO A 159 -14.26 -1.80 -22.14
CA PRO A 159 -14.32 -0.87 -23.26
C PRO A 159 -14.33 0.60 -22.77
N PRO A 160 -13.55 1.50 -23.41
CA PRO A 160 -13.41 2.87 -22.94
C PRO A 160 -14.77 3.57 -22.88
N ILE A 161 -15.08 4.18 -21.73
CA ILE A 161 -16.28 4.98 -21.56
C ILE A 161 -16.01 6.39 -22.07
N HIS A 162 -16.69 6.78 -23.14
CA HIS A 162 -16.58 8.14 -23.69
C HIS A 162 -17.46 9.12 -22.88
N LEU A 163 -16.83 10.00 -22.11
CA LEU A 163 -17.48 11.12 -21.44
C LEU A 163 -17.33 12.39 -22.28
N SER A 164 -18.41 13.16 -22.44
CA SER A 164 -18.39 14.42 -23.19
C SER A 164 -18.11 15.60 -22.26
N VAL A 165 -17.24 16.51 -22.69
CA VAL A 165 -17.01 17.77 -21.97
C VAL A 165 -18.31 18.60 -21.98
N GLY A 166 -18.73 19.07 -20.81
CA GLY A 166 -19.99 19.80 -20.62
C GLY A 166 -21.16 18.95 -20.11
N GLN A 167 -20.97 17.63 -19.97
CA GLN A 167 -21.97 16.77 -19.34
C GLN A 167 -22.02 16.98 -17.82
N SER A 168 -23.21 16.79 -17.23
CA SER A 168 -23.36 16.89 -15.79
C SER A 168 -22.61 15.76 -15.07
N LEU A 169 -22.12 16.05 -13.87
CA LEU A 169 -21.43 15.06 -13.04
C LEU A 169 -22.35 13.86 -12.73
N ALA A 170 -23.65 14.11 -12.52
CA ALA A 170 -24.63 13.07 -12.24
C ALA A 170 -24.79 12.07 -13.40
N GLU A 171 -24.81 12.54 -14.64
CA GLU A 171 -24.93 11.66 -15.81
C GLU A 171 -23.62 10.93 -16.12
N ALA A 172 -22.47 11.56 -15.85
CA ALA A 172 -21.17 10.90 -15.95
C ALA A 172 -21.06 9.77 -14.90
N GLU A 173 -21.42 10.05 -13.65
CA GLU A 173 -21.45 9.09 -12.55
C GLU A 173 -22.40 7.93 -12.84
N LYS A 174 -23.63 8.20 -13.30
CA LYS A 174 -24.62 7.17 -13.69
C LYS A 174 -24.06 6.22 -14.74
N ARG A 175 -23.40 6.74 -15.78
CA ARG A 175 -22.81 5.90 -16.84
C ARG A 175 -21.65 5.05 -16.35
N VAL A 176 -20.76 5.62 -15.53
CA VAL A 176 -19.65 4.87 -14.95
C VAL A 176 -20.16 3.74 -14.06
N ILE A 177 -21.13 4.03 -13.17
CA ILE A 177 -21.73 3.02 -12.28
C ILE A 177 -22.38 1.88 -13.07
N LEU A 178 -23.18 2.20 -14.09
CA LEU A 178 -23.89 1.19 -14.86
C LEU A 178 -22.95 0.33 -15.72
N ALA A 179 -21.95 0.95 -16.37
CA ALA A 179 -20.97 0.23 -17.17
C ALA A 179 -20.13 -0.72 -16.32
N THR A 180 -19.66 -0.27 -15.14
CA THR A 180 -18.91 -1.12 -14.22
C THR A 180 -19.79 -2.23 -13.62
N LEU A 181 -21.08 -2.00 -13.41
CA LEU A 181 -22.00 -3.02 -12.92
C LEU A 181 -22.28 -4.10 -13.98
N ASP A 182 -22.41 -3.71 -15.25
CA ASP A 182 -22.66 -4.62 -16.38
C ASP A 182 -21.47 -5.53 -16.65
N GLU A 183 -20.26 -4.97 -16.69
CA GLU A 183 -19.00 -5.71 -16.87
C GLU A 183 -18.80 -6.76 -15.76
N LEU A 184 -19.24 -6.45 -14.54
CA LEU A 184 -19.12 -7.34 -13.38
C LEU A 184 -20.34 -8.26 -13.20
N GLY A 185 -21.18 -8.42 -14.22
CA GLY A 185 -22.33 -9.32 -14.21
C GLY A 185 -23.34 -9.03 -13.10
N GLY A 186 -23.46 -7.76 -12.68
CA GLY A 186 -24.37 -7.33 -11.63
C GLY A 186 -23.84 -7.50 -10.19
N ASN A 187 -22.56 -7.81 -10.00
CA ASN A 187 -21.97 -7.95 -8.66
C ASN A 187 -21.75 -6.60 -7.95
N LYS A 188 -22.79 -6.11 -7.28
CA LYS A 188 -22.82 -4.81 -6.59
C LYS A 188 -21.70 -4.61 -5.56
N ARG A 189 -21.31 -5.66 -4.81
CA ARG A 189 -20.27 -5.51 -3.78
C ARG A 189 -18.91 -5.24 -4.42
N GLU A 190 -18.65 -5.94 -5.52
CA GLU A 190 -17.42 -5.79 -6.29
C GLU A 190 -17.39 -4.49 -7.09
N THR A 191 -18.53 -4.06 -7.65
CA THR A 191 -18.70 -2.75 -8.29
C THR A 191 -18.36 -1.61 -7.33
N ALA A 192 -18.86 -1.66 -6.09
CA ALA A 192 -18.58 -0.63 -5.09
C ALA A 192 -17.08 -0.55 -4.75
N ARG A 193 -16.43 -1.72 -4.63
CA ARG A 193 -14.99 -1.84 -4.37
C ARG A 193 -14.16 -1.23 -5.50
N ILE A 194 -14.47 -1.57 -6.76
CA ILE A 194 -13.74 -1.07 -7.94
C ILE A 194 -13.94 0.44 -8.13
N LEU A 195 -15.16 0.94 -7.88
CA LEU A 195 -15.46 2.37 -7.98
C LEU A 195 -14.97 3.20 -6.78
N GLY A 196 -14.42 2.57 -5.74
CA GLY A 196 -13.93 3.26 -4.54
C GLY A 196 -15.04 3.91 -3.70
N ILE A 197 -16.28 3.42 -3.79
CA ILE A 197 -17.43 3.96 -3.05
C ILE A 197 -17.97 2.96 -2.04
N SER A 198 -18.66 3.45 -1.01
CA SER A 198 -19.30 2.56 -0.04
C SER A 198 -20.42 1.74 -0.71
N PRO A 199 -20.65 0.47 -0.32
CA PRO A 199 -21.77 -0.30 -0.83
C PRO A 199 -23.11 0.42 -0.64
N LYS A 200 -23.28 1.12 0.48
CA LYS A 200 -24.46 1.94 0.79
C LYS A 200 -24.66 3.05 -0.26
N THR A 201 -23.59 3.75 -0.65
CA THR A 201 -23.62 4.77 -1.70
C THR A 201 -24.07 4.16 -3.03
N LEU A 202 -23.51 3.01 -3.41
CA LEU A 202 -23.89 2.32 -4.63
C LEU A 202 -25.37 1.90 -4.61
N TYR A 203 -25.87 1.33 -3.51
CA TYR A 203 -27.27 0.95 -3.37
C TYR A 203 -28.22 2.16 -3.49
N ASN A 204 -27.86 3.29 -2.86
CA ASN A 204 -28.64 4.52 -2.94
C ASN A 204 -28.70 5.03 -4.39
N ARG A 205 -27.56 5.13 -5.08
CA ARG A 205 -27.51 5.54 -6.50
C ARG A 205 -28.33 4.63 -7.41
N LEU A 206 -28.19 3.32 -7.27
CA LEU A 206 -28.97 2.35 -8.05
C LEU A 206 -30.47 2.41 -7.74
N SER A 207 -30.86 2.81 -6.53
CA SER A 207 -32.27 3.02 -6.17
C SER A 207 -32.83 4.30 -6.80
N GLU A 208 -32.06 5.39 -6.77
CA GLU A 208 -32.41 6.67 -7.41
C GLU A 208 -32.63 6.48 -8.92
N TYR A 209 -31.73 5.77 -9.61
CA TYR A 209 -31.85 5.53 -11.06
C TYR A 209 -33.07 4.68 -11.43
N ARG A 210 -33.42 3.69 -10.60
CA ARG A 210 -34.63 2.88 -10.80
C ARG A 210 -35.91 3.68 -10.63
N SER A 211 -35.91 4.66 -9.73
CA SER A 211 -37.04 5.56 -9.51
C SER A 211 -37.20 6.59 -10.64
N GLU A 212 -36.10 7.04 -11.25
CA GLU A 212 -36.11 7.91 -12.42
C GLU A 212 -36.62 7.20 -13.69
N ASP A 213 -36.18 5.96 -13.95
CA ASP A 213 -36.58 5.22 -15.14
C ASP A 213 -38.07 4.77 -15.10
N GLY A 214 -38.65 4.64 -13.90
CA GLY A 214 -40.07 4.33 -13.70
C GLY A 214 -41.03 5.53 -13.80
N ALA A 215 -40.51 6.76 -13.84
CA ALA A 215 -41.30 7.99 -13.92
C ALA A 215 -41.48 8.53 -15.34
N SER A 216 -40.89 7.87 -16.35
CA SER A 216 -41.01 8.20 -17.78
C SER A 216 -41.76 7.14 -18.60
N ALA A 217 -42.60 6.32 -17.96
CA ALA A 217 -43.50 5.36 -18.59
C ALA A 217 -44.97 5.78 -18.44
#